data_AF-A0A928DBA6-F1
#
_entry.id   AF-A0A928DBA6-F1
#
_cell.length_a   1.000
_cell.length_b   1.000
_cell.length_c   1.000
_cell.angle_alpha   90.00
_cell.angle_beta   90.00
_cell.angle_gamma   90.00
#
_symmetry.space_group_name_H-M   'P 1'
#
loop_
_entity.id
_entity.type
_entity.pdbx_description
1 polymer ?
#
loop_
_entity_poly.entity_id
_entity_poly.type
_entity_poly.pdbx_seq_one_letter_code
_entity_poly.pdbx_strand_id
1 'polypeptide(L)'
;MMKINEEATLETIVGKAASLLVADYRFVTMTTVDCDEYFDIYYHFDKNYELYTLRLKVEKPGVVPSISKACFAALIIENEIQDLFGITFTGLVVDYEKHFLLAPDAPEKPFCHVPGVKITTVDSPAAKKDEVAK
;
A
#
# COMPACT_ATOMS: atom_id res chain seq x y z
N MET A 1 9.14 3.79 15.60
CA MET A 1 9.61 3.24 14.32
C MET A 1 8.74 2.04 14.00
N MET A 2 8.18 1.95 12.79
CA MET A 2 7.42 0.76 12.37
C MET A 2 8.35 -0.47 12.34
N LYS A 3 7.90 -1.59 12.92
CA LYS A 3 8.67 -2.84 12.97
C LYS A 3 8.26 -3.73 11.80
N ILE A 4 9.23 -4.15 10.99
CA ILE A 4 9.05 -5.25 10.03
C ILE A 4 9.33 -6.53 10.80
N ASN A 5 8.33 -7.40 10.89
CA ASN A 5 8.45 -8.65 11.63
C ASN A 5 9.09 -9.73 10.75
N GLU A 6 8.77 -9.73 9.45
CA GLU A 6 9.19 -10.78 8.54
C GLU A 6 9.16 -10.31 7.09
N GLU A 7 10.16 -10.74 6.30
CA GLU A 7 10.21 -10.51 4.86
C GLU A 7 9.48 -11.65 4.12
N ALA A 8 8.73 -11.31 3.10
CA ALA A 8 8.00 -12.22 2.23
C ALA A 8 8.52 -12.13 0.80
N THR A 9 8.27 -13.18 0.04
CA THR A 9 8.53 -13.28 -1.40
C THR A 9 7.22 -13.47 -2.13
N LEU A 10 7.24 -13.35 -3.46
CA LEU A 10 6.05 -13.58 -4.29
C LEU A 10 5.47 -14.99 -4.07
N GLU A 11 6.32 -16.00 -3.86
CA GLU A 11 5.90 -17.38 -3.65
C GLU A 11 5.33 -17.61 -2.25
N THR A 12 5.80 -16.83 -1.26
CA THR A 12 5.48 -17.09 0.15
C THR A 12 4.39 -16.18 0.70
N ILE A 13 4.12 -15.02 0.09
CA ILE A 13 3.24 -14.00 0.66
C ILE A 13 1.82 -14.53 0.94
N VAL A 14 1.22 -15.28 0.01
CA VAL A 14 -0.13 -15.84 0.18
C VAL A 14 -0.16 -16.84 1.34
N GLY A 15 0.82 -17.74 1.41
CA GLY A 15 0.91 -18.75 2.47
C GLY A 15 1.16 -18.13 3.85
N LYS A 16 2.03 -17.11 3.93
CA LYS A 16 2.31 -16.39 5.18
C LYS A 16 1.08 -15.62 5.66
N ALA A 17 0.43 -14.86 4.78
CA ALA A 17 -0.80 -14.15 5.11
C ALA A 17 -1.90 -15.10 5.60
N ALA A 18 -2.14 -16.20 4.89
CA ALA A 18 -3.12 -17.21 5.30
C ALA A 18 -2.78 -17.84 6.66
N SER A 19 -1.49 -18.13 6.90
CA SER A 19 -1.05 -18.72 8.18
C SER A 19 -1.28 -17.77 9.36
N LEU A 20 -1.10 -16.46 9.17
CA LEU A 20 -1.40 -15.45 10.20
C LEU A 20 -2.90 -15.42 10.52
N LEU A 21 -3.77 -15.46 9.52
CA LEU A 21 -5.23 -15.49 9.72
C LEU A 21 -5.67 -16.73 10.51
N VAL A 22 -5.12 -17.91 10.17
CA VAL A 22 -5.39 -19.16 10.92
C VAL A 22 -4.85 -19.08 12.35
N ALA A 23 -3.76 -18.35 12.56
CA ALA A 23 -3.16 -18.11 13.87
C ALA A 23 -3.87 -16.98 14.66
N ASP A 24 -5.10 -16.60 14.31
CA ASP A 24 -5.92 -15.60 15.00
C ASP A 24 -5.34 -14.17 14.96
N TYR A 25 -4.57 -13.85 13.91
CA TYR A 25 -4.25 -12.48 13.59
C TYR A 25 -5.35 -11.87 12.71
N ARG A 26 -5.72 -10.63 13.00
CA ARG A 26 -6.67 -9.86 12.22
C ARG A 26 -5.94 -9.05 11.15
N PHE A 27 -6.32 -9.20 9.89
CA PHE A 27 -5.83 -8.32 8.83
C PHE A 27 -6.28 -6.87 9.09
N VAL A 28 -5.35 -5.93 9.03
CA VAL A 28 -5.59 -4.50 9.29
C VAL A 28 -5.65 -3.73 7.98
N THR A 29 -4.56 -3.73 7.21
CA THR A 29 -4.46 -3.03 5.93
C THR A 29 -3.21 -3.45 5.17
N MET A 30 -3.06 -2.99 3.94
CA MET A 30 -1.80 -2.98 3.21
C MET A 30 -1.36 -1.54 2.94
N THR A 31 -0.06 -1.30 2.88
CA THR A 31 0.50 -0.02 2.44
C THR A 31 1.59 -0.25 1.42
N THR A 32 1.80 0.70 0.52
CA THR A 32 2.81 0.60 -0.53
C THR A 32 3.65 1.86 -0.58
N VAL A 33 4.96 1.68 -0.74
CA VAL A 33 5.92 2.76 -0.91
C VAL A 33 6.64 2.54 -2.24
N ASP A 34 6.68 3.59 -3.05
CA ASP A 34 7.52 3.63 -4.24
C ASP A 34 8.97 3.93 -3.82
N CYS A 35 9.90 3.03 -4.15
CA CYS A 35 11.33 3.15 -3.88
C CYS A 35 12.14 3.25 -5.19
N ASP A 36 11.59 3.96 -6.18
CA ASP A 36 12.13 4.24 -7.50
C ASP A 36 12.23 3.00 -8.41
N GLU A 37 13.12 2.06 -8.12
CA GLU A 37 13.34 0.84 -8.93
C GLU A 37 12.38 -0.30 -8.54
N TYR A 38 11.92 -0.28 -7.29
CA TYR A 38 11.05 -1.31 -6.71
C TYR A 38 9.95 -0.68 -5.86
N PHE A 39 8.99 -1.51 -5.45
CA PHE A 39 7.96 -1.20 -4.47
C PHE A 39 8.20 -2.01 -3.20
N ASP A 40 7.96 -1.37 -2.06
CA ASP A 40 7.75 -2.08 -0.80
C ASP A 40 6.26 -2.13 -0.49
N ILE A 41 5.72 -3.34 -0.36
CA ILE A 41 4.35 -3.58 0.06
C ILE A 41 4.37 -4.16 1.47
N TYR A 42 3.70 -3.49 2.40
CA TYR A 42 3.57 -3.92 3.78
C TYR A 42 2.18 -4.50 4.01
N TYR A 43 2.11 -5.68 4.61
CA TYR A 43 0.88 -6.32 5.01
C TYR A 43 0.79 -6.30 6.51
N HIS A 44 -0.20 -5.58 7.04
CA HIS A 44 -0.34 -5.34 8.45
C HIS A 44 -1.41 -6.24 9.05
N PHE A 45 -1.02 -6.94 10.10
CA PHE A 45 -1.87 -7.79 10.90
C PHE A 45 -1.79 -7.36 12.36
N ASP A 46 -2.86 -7.54 13.11
CA ASP A 46 -2.97 -7.18 14.51
C ASP A 46 -3.36 -8.40 15.33
N LYS A 47 -2.70 -8.58 16.47
CA LYS A 47 -3.09 -9.56 17.48
C LYS A 47 -2.76 -9.01 18.86
N ASN A 48 -3.74 -9.01 19.75
CA ASN A 48 -3.60 -8.49 21.12
C ASN A 48 -3.04 -7.06 21.18
N TYR A 49 -3.46 -6.18 20.26
CA TYR A 49 -2.99 -4.80 20.12
C TYR A 49 -1.50 -4.67 19.73
N GLU A 50 -0.89 -5.75 19.24
CA GLU A 50 0.45 -5.73 18.66
C GLU A 50 0.38 -5.91 17.14
N LEU A 51 1.01 -4.98 16.42
CA LEU A 51 1.09 -5.02 14.97
C LEU A 51 2.19 -5.98 14.51
N TYR A 52 1.83 -6.95 13.68
CA TYR A 52 2.73 -7.84 12.95
C TYR A 52 2.73 -7.45 11.47
N THR A 53 3.88 -7.01 10.96
CA THR A 53 4.01 -6.57 9.57
C THR A 53 4.87 -7.54 8.76
N LEU A 54 4.31 -8.04 7.66
CA LEU A 54 5.07 -8.64 6.57
C LEU A 54 5.49 -7.56 5.58
N ARG A 55 6.72 -7.61 5.08
CA ARG A 55 7.17 -6.76 3.96
C ARG A 55 7.41 -7.63 2.73
N LEU A 56 6.98 -7.15 1.57
CA LEU A 56 7.22 -7.74 0.27
C LEU A 56 7.87 -6.69 -0.62
N LYS A 57 9.10 -6.97 -1.07
CA LYS A 57 9.80 -6.16 -2.07
C LYS A 57 9.46 -6.66 -3.47
N VAL A 58 9.08 -5.76 -4.38
CA VAL A 58 8.66 -6.11 -5.75
C VAL A 58 9.33 -5.18 -6.76
N GLU A 59 10.08 -5.73 -7.71
CA GLU A 59 10.70 -4.96 -8.79
C GLU A 59 9.64 -4.43 -9.78
N LYS A 60 9.89 -3.28 -10.42
CA LYS A 60 8.98 -2.70 -11.40
C LYS A 60 9.12 -3.34 -12.80
N PRO A 61 8.02 -3.54 -13.57
CA PRO A 61 6.61 -3.37 -13.19
C PRO A 61 6.12 -4.56 -12.34
N GLY A 62 5.64 -4.28 -11.13
CA GLY A 62 5.34 -5.33 -10.14
C GLY A 62 4.10 -6.16 -10.47
N VAL A 63 4.23 -7.48 -10.37
CA VAL A 63 3.13 -8.45 -10.43
C VAL A 63 3.11 -9.26 -9.14
N VAL A 64 2.00 -9.22 -8.41
CA VAL A 64 1.89 -9.75 -7.05
C VAL A 64 0.71 -10.73 -6.97
N PRO A 65 0.84 -11.90 -6.33
CA PRO A 65 -0.31 -12.74 -6.09
C PRO A 65 -1.22 -12.14 -5.01
N SER A 66 -2.51 -12.10 -5.29
CA SER A 66 -3.52 -11.57 -4.38
C SER A 66 -3.73 -12.51 -3.19
N ILE A 67 -3.93 -11.92 -2.02
CA ILE A 67 -4.34 -12.62 -0.80
C ILE A 67 -5.86 -12.59 -0.59
N SER A 68 -6.62 -11.92 -1.47
CA SER A 68 -8.07 -11.72 -1.31
C SER A 68 -8.89 -13.00 -1.16
N LYS A 69 -8.42 -14.13 -1.72
CA LYS A 69 -9.05 -15.45 -1.52
C LYS A 69 -8.95 -15.94 -0.07
N ALA A 70 -7.84 -15.64 0.60
CA ALA A 70 -7.62 -15.98 2.01
C ALA A 70 -8.20 -14.89 2.93
N CYS A 71 -8.10 -13.62 2.54
CA CYS A 71 -8.60 -12.47 3.27
C CYS A 71 -9.42 -11.57 2.35
N PHE A 72 -10.75 -11.75 2.33
CA PHE A 72 -11.62 -10.96 1.45
C PHE A 72 -11.47 -9.45 1.63
N ALA A 73 -11.14 -8.97 2.83
CA ALA A 73 -10.92 -7.55 3.10
C ALA A 73 -9.72 -6.96 2.32
N ALA A 74 -8.73 -7.77 1.93
CA ALA A 74 -7.59 -7.30 1.14
C ALA A 74 -7.98 -6.84 -0.26
N LEU A 75 -9.12 -7.31 -0.79
CA LEU A 75 -9.65 -6.95 -2.10
C LEU A 75 -9.68 -5.44 -2.37
N ILE A 76 -10.12 -4.66 -1.38
CA ILE A 76 -10.28 -3.21 -1.50
C ILE A 76 -8.91 -2.56 -1.67
N ILE A 77 -7.96 -2.93 -0.81
CA ILE A 77 -6.64 -2.30 -0.79
C ILE A 77 -5.79 -2.77 -1.98
N GLU A 78 -5.93 -4.02 -2.40
CA GLU A 78 -5.25 -4.54 -3.59
C GLU A 78 -5.70 -3.76 -4.83
N ASN A 79 -7.01 -3.54 -5.02
CA ASN A 79 -7.52 -2.73 -6.13
C ASN A 79 -7.10 -1.25 -6.01
N GLU A 80 -7.11 -0.67 -4.82
CA GLU A 80 -6.55 0.68 -4.58
C GLU A 80 -5.08 0.76 -5.03
N ILE A 81 -4.26 -0.22 -4.70
CA ILE A 81 -2.85 -0.26 -5.10
C ILE A 81 -2.71 -0.43 -6.62
N GLN A 82 -3.59 -1.22 -7.27
CA GLN A 82 -3.61 -1.32 -8.74
C GLN A 82 -3.83 0.03 -9.40
N ASP A 83 -4.76 0.82 -8.88
CA ASP A 83 -5.09 2.14 -9.41
C ASP A 83 -3.95 3.15 -9.14
N LEU A 84 -3.49 3.23 -7.89
CA LEU A 84 -2.62 4.31 -7.43
C LEU A 84 -1.14 4.10 -7.76
N PHE A 85 -0.67 2.85 -7.76
CA PHE A 85 0.73 2.50 -8.01
C PHE A 85 0.92 1.71 -9.32
N GLY A 86 -0.17 1.17 -9.88
CA GLY A 86 -0.09 0.39 -11.13
C GLY A 86 0.62 -0.93 -10.99
N ILE A 87 0.61 -1.52 -9.79
CA ILE A 87 1.00 -2.91 -9.52
C ILE A 87 -0.14 -3.82 -9.96
N THR A 88 0.15 -4.95 -10.59
CA THR A 88 -0.89 -5.91 -11.01
C THR A 88 -1.05 -7.01 -9.96
N PHE A 89 -2.25 -7.20 -9.43
CA PHE A 89 -2.56 -8.32 -8.55
C PHE A 89 -3.19 -9.49 -9.32
N THR A 90 -2.62 -10.69 -9.19
CA THR A 90 -3.11 -11.89 -9.86
C THR A 90 -3.97 -12.73 -8.93
N GLY A 91 -5.07 -13.29 -9.45
CA GLY A 91 -5.95 -14.17 -8.68
C GLY A 91 -6.87 -13.48 -7.68
N LEU A 92 -7.15 -12.19 -7.89
CA LEU A 92 -8.17 -11.43 -7.16
C LEU A 92 -9.53 -12.15 -7.18
N VAL A 93 -10.28 -12.03 -6.07
CA VAL A 93 -11.67 -12.52 -6.01
C VAL A 93 -12.59 -11.67 -6.90
N VAL A 94 -12.35 -10.36 -6.96
CA VAL A 94 -12.99 -9.40 -7.86
C VAL A 94 -11.92 -8.46 -8.38
N ASP A 95 -11.83 -8.27 -9.69
CA ASP A 95 -10.90 -7.33 -10.29
C ASP A 95 -11.71 -6.18 -10.92
N TYR A 96 -11.41 -4.95 -10.51
CA TYR A 96 -12.02 -3.74 -11.06
C TYR A 96 -11.23 -3.17 -12.25
N GLU A 97 -10.19 -3.90 -12.70
CA GLU A 97 -9.42 -3.59 -13.91
C GLU A 97 -8.89 -2.15 -13.96
N LYS A 98 -8.41 -1.65 -12.81
CA LYS A 98 -7.91 -0.28 -12.60
C LYS A 98 -8.96 0.85 -12.60
N HIS A 99 -10.21 0.52 -12.29
CA HIS A 99 -11.33 1.47 -12.22
C HIS A 99 -12.00 1.49 -10.84
N PHE A 100 -11.23 1.24 -9.77
CA PHE A 100 -11.79 1.14 -8.42
C PHE A 100 -11.95 2.51 -7.75
N LEU A 101 -10.93 3.36 -7.82
CA LEU A 101 -10.88 4.70 -7.22
C LEU A 101 -10.72 5.81 -8.25
N LEU A 102 -9.92 5.60 -9.30
CA LEU A 102 -9.56 6.66 -10.23
C LEU A 102 -10.67 6.91 -11.26
N ALA A 103 -10.95 8.19 -11.50
CA ALA A 103 -11.83 8.60 -12.59
C ALA A 103 -11.14 8.36 -13.95
N PRO A 104 -11.89 8.21 -15.06
CA PRO A 104 -11.31 7.95 -16.38
C PRO A 104 -10.31 9.01 -16.88
N ASP A 105 -10.38 10.24 -16.37
CA ASP A 105 -9.50 11.37 -16.69
C ASP A 105 -8.41 11.63 -15.64
N ALA A 106 -8.33 10.81 -14.60
CA ALA A 106 -7.32 10.93 -13.57
C ALA A 106 -5.92 10.57 -14.11
N PRO A 107 -4.84 11.12 -13.50
CA PRO A 107 -3.48 10.72 -13.85
C PRO A 107 -3.24 9.22 -13.63
N GLU A 108 -2.47 8.59 -14.50
CA GLU A 108 -2.04 7.20 -14.29
C GLU A 108 -1.06 7.10 -13.12
N LYS A 109 -1.29 6.13 -12.22
CA LYS A 109 -0.37 5.78 -11.12
C LYS A 109 0.11 7.00 -10.32
N PRO A 110 -0.82 7.84 -9.79
CA PRO A 110 -0.49 9.15 -9.23
C PRO A 110 0.45 9.10 -8.02
N PHE A 111 0.61 7.94 -7.37
CA PHE A 111 1.47 7.78 -6.19
C PHE A 111 2.86 7.22 -6.51
N CYS A 112 3.13 6.90 -7.77
CA CYS A 112 4.48 6.58 -8.21
C CYS A 112 5.32 7.85 -8.36
N HIS A 113 6.62 7.75 -8.12
CA HIS A 113 7.58 8.77 -8.46
C HIS A 113 7.73 8.85 -9.98
N VAL A 114 6.84 9.61 -10.63
CA VAL A 114 6.90 9.91 -12.06
C VAL A 114 7.82 11.10 -12.31
N PRO A 115 8.87 10.96 -13.15
CA PRO A 115 9.68 12.10 -13.58
C PRO A 115 8.79 13.17 -14.24
N GLY A 116 8.73 14.36 -13.64
CA GLY A 116 8.01 15.52 -14.20
C GLY A 116 6.75 15.94 -13.45
N VAL A 117 6.24 15.14 -12.50
CA VAL A 117 5.14 15.56 -11.61
C VAL A 117 5.72 16.26 -10.38
N LYS A 118 5.56 17.58 -10.31
CA LYS A 118 5.99 18.39 -9.15
C LYS A 118 4.80 18.67 -8.26
N ILE A 119 4.89 18.29 -6.99
CA ILE A 119 3.95 18.77 -5.96
C ILE A 119 4.23 20.27 -5.79
N THR A 120 3.26 21.10 -6.16
CA THR A 120 3.31 22.54 -5.86
C THR A 120 2.78 22.71 -4.45
N THR A 121 3.66 22.99 -3.49
CA THR A 121 3.20 23.46 -2.19
C THR A 121 2.58 24.83 -2.40
N VAL A 122 1.27 24.96 -2.23
CA VAL A 122 0.66 26.28 -1.98
C VAL A 122 1.25 26.76 -0.66
N ASP A 123 2.03 27.84 -0.72
CA ASP A 123 2.64 28.45 0.46
C ASP A 123 1.56 28.64 1.53
N SER A 124 1.71 27.92 2.64
CA SER A 124 0.87 28.14 3.81
C SER A 124 1.13 29.58 4.28
N PRO A 125 0.09 30.42 4.47
CA PRO A 125 0.31 31.80 4.87
C PRO A 125 1.08 31.81 6.19
N ALA A 126 2.28 32.41 6.15
CA ALA A 126 3.19 32.47 7.30
C ALA A 126 2.43 32.94 8.55
N ALA A 127 2.51 32.14 9.62
CA ALA A 127 1.99 32.51 10.93
C ALA A 127 2.59 33.86 11.33
N LYS A 128 1.73 34.87 11.52
CA LYS A 128 2.11 36.17 12.08
C LYS A 128 2.74 35.90 13.44
N LYS A 129 3.99 36.31 13.62
CA LYS A 129 4.60 36.43 14.94
C LYS A 129 3.94 37.61 15.63
N ASP A 130 3.22 37.35 16.71
CA ASP A 130 2.74 38.38 17.62
C ASP A 130 3.95 39.08 18.26
N GLU A 131 4.13 40.35 17.89
CA GLU A 131 5.11 41.24 18.49
C GLU A 131 4.53 41.75 19.81
N VAL A 132 5.01 41.16 20.91
CA VAL A 132 4.63 41.57 22.27
C VAL A 132 5.23 42.94 22.55
N ALA A 133 4.36 43.94 22.64
CA ALA A 133 4.66 45.29 23.09
C ALA A 133 5.34 45.28 24.47
N LYS A 134 6.36 46.12 24.61
CA LYS A 134 6.99 46.45 25.89
C LYS A 134 7.08 47.95 26.05
#